data_AF-A0A239R6S5-F1
#
_entry.id   AF-A0A239R6S5-F1
#
_cell.length_a   1.000
_cell.length_b   1.000
_cell.length_c   1.000
_cell.angle_alpha   90.00
_cell.angle_beta   90.00
_cell.angle_gamma   90.00
#
_symmetry.space_group_name_H-M   'P 1'
#
loop_
_entity.id
_entity.type
_entity.pdbx_description
1 polymer ?
#
loop_
_entity_poly.entity_id
_entity_poly.type
_entity_poly.pdbx_seq_one_letter_code
_entity_poly.pdbx_strand_id
1 'polypeptide(L)'
;MKKIIFLFCCFILVGCHQQSIGSKVKTSHGSREVIKSKNVTREKKDYSDWFLNYCYYYVASNTSTLMTCGIVLNNDGTATLCRSGAELMAFNAGNPLKGQYTIEDYEDSNTVQTYVTSGNITINGEEPSRVELVPSVKITIDIPEQELQRVNGNVNFVKDETKVVLYGYTNDDGNKVLTTDEEVKSALQVYFHAKPEKANYVVSVDVLNLRLKPSLSADVITKKQKGDILQVSDYVSGESVDNNSTWWEVNIDGQKCYAWSGALKTQLDYDAELESANDINLEEIKDENYESLAGTWRNGKGDTLVIRADGSVTSTVSGNTGEESLQGAFRYENDGIPYIGMGNGFTGGLLALFKVGFENPSGDKSDISKPRIVPTQNGVYHLSNDYYYYRQ
;
A
#
# COMPACT_ATOMS: atom_id res chain seq x y z
N MET A 1 -44.02 42.12 -13.99
CA MET A 1 -42.61 41.68 -13.98
C MET A 1 -41.73 42.79 -14.52
N LYS A 2 -41.11 43.58 -13.64
CA LYS A 2 -40.23 44.71 -14.01
C LYS A 2 -38.84 44.43 -13.44
N LYS A 3 -37.84 44.39 -14.33
CA LYS A 3 -36.41 44.39 -14.00
C LYS A 3 -36.04 45.77 -13.44
N ILE A 4 -35.32 45.80 -12.33
CA ILE A 4 -34.61 47.00 -11.86
C ILE A 4 -33.17 46.59 -11.60
N ILE A 5 -32.29 47.18 -12.41
CA ILE A 5 -30.83 47.20 -12.25
C ILE A 5 -30.52 48.44 -11.42
N PHE A 6 -29.77 48.31 -10.33
CA PHE A 6 -29.18 49.45 -9.64
C PHE A 6 -27.66 49.41 -9.77
N LEU A 7 -27.16 50.36 -10.55
CA LEU A 7 -25.80 50.89 -10.50
C LEU A 7 -25.69 51.78 -9.26
N PHE A 8 -24.57 51.74 -8.53
CA PHE A 8 -24.21 52.88 -7.67
C PHE A 8 -22.72 53.19 -7.78
N CYS A 9 -22.46 54.41 -8.26
CA CYS A 9 -21.17 55.08 -8.33
C CYS A 9 -20.78 55.71 -6.99
N CYS A 10 -19.45 55.81 -6.82
CA CYS A 10 -18.64 56.82 -6.13
C CYS A 10 -19.27 57.75 -5.08
N PHE A 11 -18.60 57.80 -3.91
CA PHE A 11 -18.42 59.04 -3.15
C PHE A 11 -16.97 59.52 -3.19
N ILE A 12 -16.87 60.83 -3.05
CA ILE A 12 -15.86 61.80 -3.50
C ILE A 12 -15.15 62.42 -2.28
N LEU A 13 -13.84 62.69 -2.42
CA LEU A 13 -12.97 63.77 -1.84
C LEU A 13 -12.93 63.99 -0.31
N VAL A 14 -11.81 64.40 0.31
CA VAL A 14 -11.05 65.68 0.22
C VAL A 14 -9.59 65.42 0.71
N GLY A 15 -8.52 65.79 0.00
CA GLY A 15 -7.84 67.12 -0.03
C GLY A 15 -6.82 67.26 1.13
N CYS A 16 -5.54 67.62 1.01
CA CYS A 16 -4.94 68.68 0.19
C CYS A 16 -3.42 68.48 -0.08
N HIS A 17 -3.00 69.13 -1.16
CA HIS A 17 -1.66 69.38 -1.71
C HIS A 17 -0.62 70.00 -0.76
N GLN A 18 0.68 69.73 -0.99
CA GLN A 18 1.60 70.77 -1.49
C GLN A 18 2.84 70.20 -2.19
N GLN A 19 3.16 70.77 -3.35
CA GLN A 19 4.22 70.35 -4.27
C GLN A 19 5.40 71.33 -4.19
N SER A 20 6.61 70.78 -4.01
CA SER A 20 7.93 71.15 -4.56
C SER A 20 8.28 72.62 -4.89
N ILE A 21 9.40 73.08 -4.34
CA ILE A 21 10.36 73.97 -5.02
C ILE A 21 11.76 73.33 -4.90
N GLY A 22 12.47 73.18 -6.02
CA GLY A 22 13.82 72.59 -6.07
C GLY A 22 14.94 73.61 -6.10
N SER A 23 16.14 73.19 -5.67
CA SER A 23 17.42 73.74 -6.16
C SER A 23 18.52 72.66 -6.08
N LYS A 24 19.38 72.61 -7.11
CA LYS A 24 20.49 71.64 -7.30
C LYS A 24 21.77 72.15 -6.62
N VAL A 25 22.52 71.31 -5.89
CA VAL A 25 24.01 71.30 -5.83
C VAL A 25 24.52 69.89 -5.43
N LYS A 26 25.71 69.53 -5.95
CA LYS A 26 26.37 68.21 -6.05
C LYS A 26 27.08 67.68 -4.77
N THR A 27 27.07 66.34 -4.62
CA THR A 27 28.09 65.36 -4.14
C THR A 27 28.97 65.64 -2.90
N SER A 28 29.02 64.71 -1.94
CA SER A 28 30.08 63.67 -1.81
C SER A 28 29.81 62.71 -0.64
N HIS A 29 30.44 61.53 -0.72
CA HIS A 29 30.27 60.31 0.08
C HIS A 29 30.67 60.44 1.56
N GLY A 30 29.92 59.75 2.43
CA GLY A 30 30.29 59.45 3.81
C GLY A 30 29.36 58.40 4.39
N SER A 31 29.62 57.13 4.08
CA SER A 31 28.86 55.95 4.54
C SER A 31 29.00 55.78 6.04
N ARG A 32 27.86 55.89 6.75
CA ARG A 32 27.71 55.57 8.17
C ARG A 32 27.33 54.10 8.28
N GLU A 33 28.15 53.29 8.93
CA GLU A 33 27.84 51.88 9.24
C GLU A 33 26.55 51.80 10.06
N VAL A 34 25.53 51.19 9.48
CA VAL A 34 24.37 50.68 10.20
C VAL A 34 24.65 49.21 10.46
N ILE A 35 24.86 48.87 11.72
CA ILE A 35 24.95 47.48 12.19
C ILE A 35 23.63 46.79 11.80
N LYS A 36 23.69 45.93 10.78
CA LYS A 36 22.57 45.06 10.40
C LYS A 36 22.38 44.04 11.52
N SER A 37 21.19 44.02 12.11
CA SER A 37 20.72 42.89 12.90
C SER A 37 20.80 41.64 12.02
N LYS A 38 21.60 40.64 12.45
CA LYS A 38 21.56 39.31 11.87
C LYS A 38 20.17 38.74 12.14
N ASN A 39 19.37 38.61 11.09
CA ASN A 39 18.24 37.68 11.11
C ASN A 39 18.83 36.28 11.25
N VAL A 40 18.83 35.76 12.47
CA VAL A 40 19.07 34.35 12.73
C VAL A 40 17.79 33.63 12.29
N THR A 41 17.81 33.08 11.08
CA THR A 41 16.82 32.09 10.67
C THR A 41 16.99 30.91 11.62
N ARG A 42 16.08 30.73 12.58
CA ARG A 42 16.04 29.48 13.37
C ARG A 42 15.77 28.36 12.39
N GLU A 43 16.70 27.43 12.25
CA GLU A 43 16.47 26.20 11.50
C GLU A 43 15.24 25.50 12.09
N LYS A 44 14.28 25.13 11.24
CA LYS A 44 13.12 24.36 11.65
C LYS A 44 13.65 22.99 12.09
N LYS A 45 13.44 22.63 13.36
CA LYS A 45 13.84 21.33 13.88
C LYS A 45 13.22 20.21 13.02
N ASP A 46 14.03 19.22 12.68
CA ASP A 46 13.60 18.08 11.89
C ASP A 46 12.88 17.07 12.79
N TYR A 47 11.66 16.73 12.42
CA TYR A 47 10.80 15.76 13.09
C TYR A 47 10.34 14.65 12.14
N SER A 48 11.04 14.48 11.01
CA SER A 48 10.69 13.51 9.97
C SER A 48 10.55 12.07 10.48
N ASP A 49 11.32 11.70 11.51
CA ASP A 49 11.22 10.40 12.19
C ASP A 49 9.86 10.11 12.85
N TRP A 50 8.97 11.10 12.96
CA TRP A 50 7.63 10.94 13.54
C TRP A 50 6.52 10.87 12.48
N PHE A 51 6.84 11.09 11.20
CA PHE A 51 5.87 11.10 10.08
C PHE A 51 5.53 9.67 9.63
N LEU A 52 4.87 8.95 10.54
CA LEU A 52 4.65 7.52 10.44
C LEU A 52 3.15 7.19 10.47
N ASN A 53 2.83 5.96 10.07
CA ASN A 53 1.56 5.33 10.39
C ASN A 53 1.72 4.49 11.65
N TYR A 54 0.89 4.78 12.64
CA TYR A 54 0.82 4.16 13.94
C TYR A 54 -0.45 3.32 14.06
N CYS A 55 -0.28 2.10 14.53
CA CYS A 55 -1.35 1.15 14.83
C CYS A 55 -1.61 1.16 16.34
N TYR A 56 -2.81 0.75 16.77
CA TYR A 56 -3.05 0.50 18.20
C TYR A 56 -2.11 -0.62 18.69
N TYR A 57 -1.40 -0.38 19.79
CA TYR A 57 -0.56 -1.41 20.41
C TYR A 57 -1.39 -2.46 21.15
N TYR A 58 -2.49 -2.04 21.80
CA TYR A 58 -3.34 -2.95 22.57
C TYR A 58 -4.81 -2.71 22.28
N VAL A 59 -5.55 -3.81 22.12
CA VAL A 59 -7.02 -3.82 22.03
C VAL A 59 -7.58 -4.96 22.89
N ALA A 60 -8.58 -4.64 23.72
CA ALA A 60 -9.13 -5.58 24.71
C ALA A 60 -9.98 -6.73 24.12
N SER A 61 -10.45 -6.61 22.88
CA SER A 61 -11.32 -7.60 22.22
C SER A 61 -11.10 -7.60 20.72
N ASN A 62 -11.07 -8.77 20.08
CA ASN A 62 -10.86 -9.00 18.64
C ASN A 62 -12.03 -8.57 17.72
N THR A 63 -12.95 -7.74 18.22
CA THR A 63 -14.11 -7.27 17.46
C THR A 63 -13.68 -6.23 16.42
N SER A 64 -13.41 -6.73 15.21
CA SER A 64 -13.26 -6.05 13.91
C SER A 64 -11.82 -5.89 13.40
N THR A 65 -11.60 -6.30 12.15
CA THR A 65 -10.37 -6.08 11.36
C THR A 65 -10.08 -4.59 11.07
N LEU A 66 -11.01 -3.68 11.44
CA LEU A 66 -10.79 -2.23 11.44
C LEU A 66 -9.81 -1.75 12.53
N MET A 67 -9.42 -2.63 13.47
CA MET A 67 -8.64 -2.29 14.67
C MET A 67 -7.12 -2.13 14.45
N THR A 68 -6.63 -2.13 13.22
CA THR A 68 -5.21 -1.94 12.92
C THR A 68 -4.84 -0.51 12.53
N CYS A 69 -5.81 0.33 12.15
CA CYS A 69 -5.55 1.75 11.90
C CYS A 69 -5.65 2.54 13.20
N GLY A 70 -4.58 3.27 13.57
CA GLY A 70 -4.57 4.18 14.71
C GLY A 70 -4.47 5.64 14.27
N ILE A 71 -3.26 6.07 13.96
CA ILE A 71 -2.94 7.47 13.65
C ILE A 71 -1.95 7.51 12.49
N VAL A 72 -2.19 8.36 11.51
CA VAL A 72 -1.21 8.67 10.46
C VAL A 72 -0.80 10.12 10.62
N LEU A 73 0.50 10.37 10.77
CA LEU A 73 1.09 11.70 10.76
C LEU A 73 1.78 11.92 9.41
N ASN A 74 1.21 12.79 8.58
CA ASN A 74 1.72 13.06 7.24
C ASN A 74 2.75 14.17 7.24
N ASN A 75 3.73 14.09 6.33
CA ASN A 75 4.81 15.07 6.22
C ASN A 75 4.37 16.51 5.86
N ASP A 76 3.11 16.70 5.46
CA ASP A 76 2.50 17.99 5.14
C ASP A 76 1.90 18.70 6.36
N GLY A 77 1.97 18.08 7.55
CA GLY A 77 1.40 18.60 8.79
C GLY A 77 -0.05 18.16 9.05
N THR A 78 -0.63 17.32 8.19
CA THR A 78 -1.95 16.74 8.41
C THR A 78 -1.89 15.44 9.21
N ALA A 79 -2.92 15.18 10.01
CA ALA A 79 -3.10 13.92 10.72
C ALA A 79 -4.40 13.23 10.30
N THR A 80 -4.38 11.91 10.23
CA THR A 80 -5.58 11.07 10.06
C THR A 80 -5.74 10.18 11.28
N LEU A 81 -6.90 10.22 11.93
CA LEU A 81 -7.17 9.48 13.16
C LEU A 81 -8.28 8.46 12.90
N CYS A 82 -7.95 7.20 13.12
CA CYS A 82 -8.85 6.07 13.08
C CYS A 82 -9.33 5.76 14.50
N ARG A 83 -10.65 5.75 14.66
CA ARG A 83 -11.27 5.46 15.95
C ARG A 83 -11.21 3.98 16.29
N SER A 84 -11.07 3.70 17.58
CA SER A 84 -11.07 2.34 18.12
C SER A 84 -12.43 1.66 17.90
N GLY A 85 -12.47 0.32 17.94
CA GLY A 85 -13.70 -0.45 17.73
C GLY A 85 -14.86 -0.04 18.66
N ALA A 86 -14.57 0.35 19.91
CA ALA A 86 -15.58 0.85 20.85
C ALA A 86 -16.20 2.19 20.40
N GLU A 87 -15.38 3.08 19.85
CA GLU A 87 -15.83 4.38 19.32
C GLU A 87 -16.57 4.20 17.98
N LEU A 88 -16.16 3.25 17.13
CA LEU A 88 -16.89 2.90 15.91
C LEU A 88 -18.32 2.42 16.21
N MET A 89 -18.47 1.57 17.23
CA MET A 89 -19.78 1.07 17.68
C MET A 89 -20.65 2.16 18.31
N ALA A 90 -20.04 3.18 18.93
CA ALA A 90 -20.76 4.31 19.53
C ALA A 90 -21.28 5.32 18.49
N PHE A 91 -20.58 5.50 17.36
CA PHE A 91 -20.86 6.57 16.40
C PHE A 91 -21.33 6.09 15.01
N ASN A 92 -21.45 4.78 14.76
CA ASN A 92 -21.92 4.19 13.50
C ASN A 92 -21.21 4.73 12.23
N ALA A 93 -19.94 5.12 12.36
CA ALA A 93 -19.18 5.77 11.30
C ALA A 93 -17.73 5.27 11.29
N GLY A 94 -17.37 4.48 10.28
CA GLY A 94 -16.00 4.05 9.98
C GLY A 94 -15.12 5.13 9.34
N ASN A 95 -15.57 6.38 9.32
CA ASN A 95 -14.86 7.46 8.64
C ASN A 95 -13.74 8.00 9.55
N PRO A 96 -12.49 8.08 9.07
CA PRO A 96 -11.42 8.67 9.86
C PRO A 96 -11.64 10.18 10.03
N LEU A 97 -11.14 10.70 11.15
CA LEU A 97 -11.05 12.14 11.41
C LEU A 97 -9.78 12.69 10.76
N LYS A 98 -9.85 13.93 10.29
CA LYS A 98 -8.70 14.65 9.74
C LYS A 98 -8.40 15.87 10.60
N GLY A 99 -7.12 16.14 10.82
CA GLY A 99 -6.65 17.28 11.60
C GLY A 99 -5.36 17.86 11.05
N GLN A 100 -4.94 18.98 11.64
CA GLN A 100 -3.60 19.53 11.50
C GLN A 100 -2.84 19.25 12.79
N TYR A 101 -1.54 18.95 12.72
CA TYR A 101 -0.75 18.69 13.92
C TYR A 101 0.48 19.59 14.03
N THR A 102 0.86 19.83 15.28
CA THR A 102 2.16 20.38 15.65
C THR A 102 2.94 19.34 16.45
N ILE A 103 4.27 19.40 16.34
CA ILE A 103 5.19 18.58 17.11
C ILE A 103 6.25 19.49 17.72
N GLU A 104 6.49 19.29 19.01
CA GLU A 104 7.47 20.01 19.81
C GLU A 104 8.23 19.05 20.73
N ASP A 105 9.42 19.47 21.17
CA ASP A 105 10.15 18.75 22.20
C ASP A 105 9.35 18.73 23.50
N TYR A 106 9.37 17.60 24.19
CA TYR A 106 8.83 17.54 25.53
C TYR A 106 9.91 18.06 26.51
N GLU A 107 9.77 19.31 26.92
CA GLU A 107 10.74 19.98 27.81
C GLU A 107 10.44 19.79 29.31
N ASP A 108 9.29 19.20 29.64
CA ASP A 108 8.90 18.89 31.01
C ASP A 108 9.61 17.62 31.54
N SER A 109 9.59 17.45 32.86
CA SER A 109 10.15 16.27 33.54
C SER A 109 9.08 15.29 34.05
N ASN A 110 7.81 15.58 33.77
CA ASN A 110 6.71 14.74 34.21
C ASN A 110 6.69 13.45 33.39
N THR A 111 6.37 12.35 34.06
CA THR A 111 6.17 11.06 33.41
C THR A 111 4.75 10.93 32.90
N VAL A 112 4.58 10.18 31.82
CA VAL A 112 3.27 9.71 31.34
C VAL A 112 3.15 8.22 31.54
N GLN A 113 1.95 7.74 31.86
CA GLN A 113 1.66 6.32 31.95
C GLN A 113 1.42 5.75 30.54
N THR A 114 2.04 4.60 30.25
CA THR A 114 1.91 3.86 28.99
C THR A 114 1.99 2.36 29.24
N TYR A 115 1.99 1.54 28.18
CA TYR A 115 2.23 0.10 28.29
C TYR A 115 3.71 -0.25 28.07
N VAL A 116 4.15 -1.34 28.66
CA VAL A 116 5.40 -2.00 28.25
C VAL A 116 5.19 -2.50 26.81
N THR A 117 5.81 -1.79 25.87
CA THR A 117 5.68 -2.05 24.43
C THR A 117 6.83 -2.91 23.92
N SER A 118 6.51 -3.99 23.20
CA SER A 118 7.51 -4.85 22.57
C SER A 118 6.99 -5.47 21.28
N GLY A 119 7.88 -5.77 20.34
CA GLY A 119 7.54 -6.40 19.07
C GLY A 119 6.83 -5.47 18.07
N ASN A 120 6.30 -6.07 17.00
CA ASN A 120 5.76 -5.36 15.84
C ASN A 120 4.28 -5.66 15.56
N ILE A 121 3.54 -6.17 16.55
CA ILE A 121 2.13 -6.55 16.38
C ILE A 121 1.24 -5.95 17.47
N THR A 122 -0.02 -5.73 17.13
CA THR A 122 -1.06 -5.38 18.11
C THR A 122 -1.32 -6.55 19.06
N ILE A 123 -1.28 -6.28 20.36
CA ILE A 123 -1.62 -7.21 21.43
C ILE A 123 -3.13 -7.25 21.62
N ASN A 124 -3.67 -8.46 21.68
CA ASN A 124 -5.10 -8.71 21.89
C ASN A 124 -5.32 -9.47 23.20
N GLY A 125 -6.38 -9.14 23.94
CA GLY A 125 -6.82 -9.90 25.10
C GLY A 125 -6.39 -9.27 26.42
N GLU A 126 -5.46 -9.90 27.14
CA GLU A 126 -5.02 -9.40 28.45
C GLU A 126 -4.29 -8.07 28.34
N GLU A 127 -4.61 -7.14 29.24
CA GLU A 127 -4.01 -5.81 29.27
C GLU A 127 -2.50 -5.91 29.54
N PRO A 128 -1.65 -5.28 28.71
CA PRO A 128 -0.22 -5.24 28.96
C PRO A 128 0.12 -4.56 30.29
N SER A 129 1.27 -4.91 30.85
CA SER A 129 1.80 -4.23 32.03
C SER A 129 1.98 -2.74 31.74
N ARG A 130 1.62 -1.89 32.70
CA ARG A 130 1.79 -0.44 32.61
C ARG A 130 3.17 -0.02 33.10
N VAL A 131 3.68 1.07 32.54
CA VAL A 131 4.98 1.68 32.90
C VAL A 131 4.86 3.20 32.81
N GLU A 132 5.69 3.92 33.56
CA GLU A 132 5.82 5.36 33.49
C GLU A 132 7.17 5.74 32.87
N LEU A 133 7.16 6.73 31.97
CA LEU A 133 8.36 7.24 31.33
C LEU A 133 8.24 8.71 30.98
N VAL A 134 9.37 9.37 30.73
CA VAL A 134 9.41 10.75 30.24
C VAL A 134 9.38 10.75 28.71
N PRO A 135 8.37 11.39 28.08
CA PRO A 135 8.31 11.53 26.62
C PRO A 135 9.49 12.29 26.04
N SER A 136 9.72 12.11 24.73
CA SER A 136 10.67 12.89 23.95
C SER A 136 10.02 14.04 23.19
N VAL A 137 8.77 13.87 22.76
CA VAL A 137 8.01 14.86 22.00
C VAL A 137 6.57 14.94 22.49
N LYS A 138 5.96 16.09 22.26
CA LYS A 138 4.52 16.31 22.40
C LYS A 138 3.93 16.64 21.04
N ILE A 139 2.84 15.96 20.70
CA ILE A 139 2.12 16.13 19.45
C ILE A 139 0.72 16.61 19.79
N THR A 140 0.33 17.74 19.21
CA THR A 140 -1.02 18.29 19.37
C THR A 140 -1.70 18.25 18.01
N ILE A 141 -2.86 17.60 17.93
CA ILE A 141 -3.66 17.50 16.72
C ILE A 141 -4.93 18.34 16.91
N ASP A 142 -5.09 19.36 16.09
CA ASP A 142 -6.28 20.19 16.02
C ASP A 142 -7.23 19.64 14.94
N ILE A 143 -8.43 19.22 15.37
CA ILE A 143 -9.48 18.64 14.53
C ILE A 143 -10.53 19.73 14.27
N PRO A 144 -10.79 20.11 13.00
CA PRO A 144 -11.82 21.08 12.69
C PRO A 144 -13.21 20.61 13.15
N GLU A 145 -14.03 21.51 13.70
CA GLU A 145 -15.42 21.21 14.09
C GLU A 145 -16.23 20.64 12.93
N GLN A 146 -15.96 21.08 11.70
CA GLN A 146 -16.62 20.56 10.50
C GLN A 146 -16.28 19.08 10.24
N GLU A 147 -15.06 18.64 10.57
CA GLU A 147 -14.66 17.23 10.45
C GLU A 147 -15.33 16.38 11.52
N LEU A 148 -15.47 16.89 12.74
CA LEU A 148 -16.25 16.22 13.79
C LEU A 148 -17.71 16.07 13.37
N GLN A 149 -18.35 17.13 12.87
CA GLN A 149 -19.73 17.09 12.34
C GLN A 149 -19.86 16.11 11.17
N ARG A 150 -18.88 16.07 10.25
CA ARG A 150 -18.88 15.15 9.10
C ARG A 150 -18.88 13.69 9.55
N VAL A 151 -18.10 13.35 10.57
CA VAL A 151 -17.94 11.97 11.03
C VAL A 151 -19.06 11.56 12.00
N ASN A 152 -19.50 12.47 12.87
CA ASN A 152 -20.43 12.16 13.96
C ASN A 152 -21.89 12.58 13.70
N GLY A 153 -22.15 13.32 12.62
CA GLY A 153 -23.48 13.87 12.32
C GLY A 153 -23.88 14.99 13.28
N ASN A 154 -25.17 15.07 13.60
CA ASN A 154 -25.77 16.17 14.39
C ASN A 154 -25.69 15.96 15.92
N VAL A 155 -24.75 15.13 16.39
CA VAL A 155 -24.52 14.94 17.83
C VAL A 155 -23.83 16.19 18.39
N ASN A 156 -24.27 16.72 19.53
CA ASN A 156 -23.61 17.85 20.17
C ASN A 156 -22.22 17.41 20.71
N PHE A 157 -21.13 17.94 20.15
CA PHE A 157 -19.77 17.64 20.62
C PHE A 157 -19.42 18.45 21.86
N VAL A 158 -18.70 17.81 22.78
CA VAL A 158 -18.04 18.52 23.88
C VAL A 158 -16.86 19.29 23.28
N LYS A 159 -16.66 20.53 23.72
CA LYS A 159 -15.68 21.48 23.16
C LYS A 159 -14.23 20.93 23.14
N ASP A 160 -13.94 19.97 24.02
CA ASP A 160 -12.63 19.37 24.20
C ASP A 160 -12.29 18.26 23.16
N GLU A 161 -13.22 17.85 22.29
CA GLU A 161 -12.96 16.85 21.23
C GLU A 161 -12.22 17.42 19.99
N THR A 162 -12.05 18.75 19.94
CA THR A 162 -11.34 19.43 18.83
C THR A 162 -9.83 19.34 18.94
N LYS A 163 -9.29 18.80 20.04
CA LYS A 163 -7.86 18.68 20.27
C LYS A 163 -7.49 17.31 20.83
N VAL A 164 -6.51 16.67 20.21
CA VAL A 164 -5.90 15.42 20.70
C VAL A 164 -4.44 15.71 21.06
N VAL A 165 -4.03 15.32 22.27
CA VAL A 165 -2.64 15.46 22.73
C VAL A 165 -2.03 14.07 22.89
N LEU A 166 -0.87 13.87 22.27
CA LEU A 166 -0.11 12.63 22.29
C LEU A 166 1.31 12.90 22.74
N TYR A 167 1.88 11.93 23.42
CA TYR A 167 3.24 11.96 23.92
C TYR A 167 4.05 10.87 23.25
N GLY A 168 5.13 11.27 22.60
CA GLY A 168 5.95 10.38 21.78
C GLY A 168 7.24 9.97 22.47
N TYR A 169 7.55 8.67 22.46
CA TYR A 169 8.83 8.12 22.89
C TYR A 169 9.34 7.02 21.95
N THR A 170 10.58 6.59 22.13
CA THR A 170 11.16 5.43 21.44
C THR A 170 11.34 4.31 22.46
N ASN A 171 10.78 3.13 22.21
CA ASN A 171 10.90 1.99 23.11
C ASN A 171 12.25 1.25 22.93
N ASP A 172 12.50 0.21 23.74
CA ASP A 172 13.75 -0.56 23.72
C ASP A 172 14.02 -1.28 22.38
N ASP A 173 12.96 -1.59 21.62
CA ASP A 173 13.04 -2.17 20.26
C ASP A 173 13.30 -1.10 19.16
N GLY A 174 13.43 0.17 19.55
CA GLY A 174 13.63 1.29 18.64
C GLY A 174 12.37 1.69 17.88
N ASN A 175 11.18 1.28 18.33
CA ASN A 175 9.91 1.65 17.69
C ASN A 175 9.44 3.00 18.22
N LYS A 176 8.85 3.82 17.33
CA LYS A 176 8.19 5.07 17.72
C LYS A 176 6.81 4.74 18.29
N VAL A 177 6.56 5.24 19.50
CA VAL A 177 5.34 4.98 20.26
C VAL A 177 4.70 6.31 20.63
N LEU A 178 3.38 6.40 20.49
CA LEU A 178 2.54 7.51 20.92
C LEU A 178 1.62 7.02 22.02
N THR A 179 1.43 7.81 23.07
CA THR A 179 0.48 7.52 24.14
C THR A 179 -0.34 8.75 24.47
N THR A 180 -1.60 8.56 24.86
CA THR A 180 -2.38 9.62 25.50
C THR A 180 -1.98 9.76 26.97
N ASP A 181 -2.08 10.98 27.50
CA ASP A 181 -1.94 11.27 28.93
C ASP A 181 -3.34 11.39 29.52
N GLU A 182 -3.89 10.25 29.93
CA GLU A 182 -5.20 10.23 30.58
C GLU A 182 -5.10 9.37 31.84
N GLU A 183 -4.84 10.04 32.97
CA GLU A 183 -4.86 9.44 34.31
C GLU A 183 -6.19 8.72 34.65
N VAL A 184 -7.26 8.95 33.87
CA VAL A 184 -8.65 8.64 34.28
C VAL A 184 -9.41 7.71 33.31
N LYS A 185 -8.82 7.25 32.19
CA LYS A 185 -9.51 6.24 31.34
C LYS A 185 -9.22 4.82 31.81
N SER A 186 -10.23 3.97 31.70
CA SER A 186 -10.16 2.53 32.00
C SER A 186 -9.16 1.76 31.11
N ALA A 187 -8.73 2.34 29.98
CA ALA A 187 -7.68 1.81 29.12
C ALA A 187 -6.85 2.94 28.50
N LEU A 188 -5.51 2.80 28.52
CA LEU A 188 -4.58 3.71 27.84
C LEU A 188 -4.67 3.52 26.32
N GLN A 189 -4.64 4.62 25.57
CA GLN A 189 -4.49 4.57 24.11
C GLN A 189 -3.01 4.67 23.78
N VAL A 190 -2.42 3.53 23.43
CA VAL A 190 -1.02 3.44 23.01
C VAL A 190 -0.99 3.02 21.56
N TYR A 191 -0.23 3.75 20.76
CA TYR A 191 -0.03 3.53 19.35
C TYR A 191 1.45 3.29 19.07
N PHE A 192 1.76 2.39 18.16
CA PHE A 192 3.13 2.07 17.80
C PHE A 192 3.26 2.04 16.29
N HIS A 193 4.44 2.43 15.81
CA HIS A 193 4.82 2.17 14.45
C HIS A 193 5.37 0.74 14.34
N ALA A 194 4.64 -0.14 13.68
CA ALA A 194 5.11 -1.48 13.38
C ALA A 194 6.21 -1.40 12.31
N LYS A 195 7.29 -2.16 12.45
CA LYS A 195 8.26 -2.30 11.35
C LYS A 195 7.73 -3.28 10.29
N PRO A 196 8.14 -3.15 9.02
CA PRO A 196 7.83 -4.13 7.98
C PRO A 196 8.17 -5.55 8.41
N GLU A 197 7.45 -6.52 7.84
CA GLU A 197 7.82 -7.92 7.99
C GLU A 197 9.24 -8.13 7.43
N LYS A 198 10.02 -8.99 8.10
CA LYS A 198 11.34 -9.39 7.60
C LYS A 198 11.16 -10.36 6.44
N ALA A 199 10.90 -9.82 5.26
CA ALA A 199 10.71 -10.57 4.02
C ALA A 199 11.50 -9.93 2.87
N ASN A 200 11.69 -10.71 1.80
CA ASN A 200 12.10 -10.15 0.52
C ASN A 200 10.90 -9.51 -0.16
N TYR A 201 11.11 -8.33 -0.72
CA TYR A 201 10.08 -7.61 -1.44
C TYR A 201 10.46 -7.43 -2.90
N VAL A 202 9.52 -7.74 -3.79
CA VAL A 202 9.73 -7.78 -5.23
C VAL A 202 9.03 -6.62 -5.89
N VAL A 203 9.71 -5.97 -6.84
CA VAL A 203 9.13 -4.95 -7.70
C VAL A 203 8.08 -5.59 -8.62
N SER A 204 6.82 -5.18 -8.48
CA SER A 204 5.68 -5.75 -9.23
C SER A 204 5.33 -4.97 -10.50
N VAL A 205 5.86 -3.77 -10.66
CA VAL A 205 5.66 -2.87 -11.80
C VAL A 205 6.89 -2.85 -12.72
N ASP A 206 6.72 -2.47 -13.99
CA ASP A 206 7.81 -2.47 -14.97
C ASP A 206 9.02 -1.64 -14.52
N VAL A 207 8.78 -0.44 -14.00
CA VAL A 207 9.83 0.46 -13.50
C VAL A 207 9.41 1.11 -12.20
N LEU A 208 10.22 0.93 -11.16
CA LEU A 208 10.08 1.60 -9.86
C LEU A 208 11.19 2.64 -9.67
N ASN A 209 10.80 3.88 -9.41
CA ASN A 209 11.74 4.94 -9.02
C ASN A 209 11.96 4.93 -7.51
N LEU A 210 13.23 4.83 -7.08
CA LEU A 210 13.64 5.05 -5.69
C LEU A 210 14.03 6.52 -5.51
N ARG A 211 13.47 7.17 -4.49
CA ARG A 211 13.48 8.64 -4.37
C ARG A 211 14.13 9.13 -3.09
N LEU A 212 14.61 10.37 -3.11
CA LEU A 212 15.24 10.99 -1.95
C LEU A 212 14.25 11.33 -0.83
N LYS A 213 12.98 11.55 -1.18
CA LYS A 213 11.88 11.81 -0.25
C LYS A 213 10.66 10.98 -0.66
N PRO A 214 9.74 10.67 0.26
CA PRO A 214 8.54 9.90 -0.03
C PRO A 214 7.49 10.74 -0.78
N SER A 215 7.81 11.12 -2.02
CA SER A 215 6.97 11.94 -2.91
C SER A 215 7.32 11.67 -4.38
N LEU A 216 6.33 11.65 -5.27
CA LEU A 216 6.52 11.50 -6.71
C LEU A 216 7.25 12.68 -7.36
N SER A 217 7.23 13.85 -6.72
CA SER A 217 7.95 15.05 -7.17
C SER A 217 9.43 15.08 -6.73
N ALA A 218 9.83 14.20 -5.82
CA ALA A 218 11.20 14.17 -5.30
C ALA A 218 12.19 13.56 -6.30
N ASP A 219 13.45 13.99 -6.21
CA ASP A 219 14.54 13.50 -7.05
C ASP A 219 14.66 11.98 -6.97
N VAL A 220 14.85 11.37 -8.15
CA VAL A 220 15.07 9.93 -8.30
C VAL A 220 16.55 9.63 -8.07
N ILE A 221 16.84 8.79 -7.09
CA ILE A 221 18.18 8.30 -6.80
C ILE A 221 18.55 7.20 -7.79
N THR A 222 17.67 6.22 -7.97
CA THR A 222 17.88 5.10 -8.91
C THR A 222 16.56 4.48 -9.33
N LYS A 223 16.62 3.53 -10.26
CA LYS A 223 15.47 2.79 -10.78
C LYS A 223 15.66 1.29 -10.60
N LYS A 224 14.56 0.60 -10.41
CA LYS A 224 14.46 -0.86 -10.32
C LYS A 224 13.45 -1.36 -11.32
N GLN A 225 13.66 -2.57 -11.83
CA GLN A 225 12.81 -3.20 -12.82
C GLN A 225 11.91 -4.24 -12.16
N LYS A 226 10.82 -4.62 -12.84
CA LYS A 226 9.96 -5.72 -12.41
C LYS A 226 10.78 -6.98 -12.11
N GLY A 227 10.52 -7.61 -10.97
CA GLY A 227 11.26 -8.79 -10.49
C GLY A 227 12.51 -8.48 -9.67
N ASP A 228 12.98 -7.23 -9.62
CA ASP A 228 14.07 -6.85 -8.72
C ASP A 228 13.65 -7.02 -7.26
N ILE A 229 14.58 -7.49 -6.41
CA ILE A 229 14.35 -7.65 -4.97
C ILE A 229 14.92 -6.45 -4.22
N LEU A 230 14.13 -5.90 -3.28
CA LEU A 230 14.52 -4.83 -2.38
C LEU A 230 14.56 -5.31 -0.93
N GLN A 231 15.55 -4.82 -0.19
CA GLN A 231 15.63 -4.93 1.25
C GLN A 231 15.02 -3.69 1.88
N VAL A 232 13.94 -3.89 2.62
CA VAL A 232 13.14 -2.83 3.21
C VAL A 232 13.44 -2.78 4.70
N SER A 233 13.83 -1.61 5.17
CA SER A 233 14.20 -1.42 6.59
C SER A 233 13.06 -0.86 7.42
N ASP A 234 12.22 -0.02 6.81
CA ASP A 234 11.16 0.68 7.51
C ASP A 234 10.06 1.17 6.54
N TYR A 235 9.02 1.83 7.05
CA TYR A 235 8.09 2.60 6.20
C TYR A 235 7.68 3.92 6.83
N VAL A 236 7.35 4.90 5.98
CA VAL A 236 6.92 6.24 6.38
C VAL A 236 5.63 6.63 5.66
N SER A 237 4.95 7.66 6.18
CA SER A 237 3.88 8.30 5.43
C SER A 237 4.45 9.38 4.50
N GLY A 238 4.00 9.40 3.25
CA GLY A 238 4.40 10.37 2.23
C GLY A 238 3.25 10.81 1.34
N GLU A 239 3.59 11.30 0.15
CA GLU A 239 2.59 11.67 -0.85
C GLU A 239 1.67 10.47 -1.16
N SER A 240 0.36 10.69 -1.10
CA SER A 240 -0.62 9.65 -1.40
C SER A 240 -0.70 9.42 -2.91
N VAL A 241 -0.47 8.18 -3.32
CA VAL A 241 -0.59 7.71 -4.70
C VAL A 241 -1.60 6.57 -4.69
N ASP A 242 -2.64 6.65 -5.54
CA ASP A 242 -3.72 5.65 -5.60
C ASP A 242 -4.34 5.32 -4.22
N ASN A 243 -4.57 6.36 -3.41
CA ASN A 243 -5.06 6.26 -2.02
C ASN A 243 -4.14 5.50 -1.06
N ASN A 244 -2.87 5.31 -1.43
CA ASN A 244 -1.83 4.72 -0.59
C ASN A 244 -0.71 5.74 -0.33
N SER A 245 -0.60 6.19 0.92
CA SER A 245 0.46 7.11 1.39
C SER A 245 1.67 6.39 1.98
N THR A 246 1.74 5.06 1.91
CA THR A 246 2.85 4.29 2.50
C THR A 246 4.03 4.25 1.54
N TRP A 247 5.19 4.71 2.03
CA TRP A 247 6.46 4.66 1.33
C TRP A 247 7.46 3.85 2.14
N TRP A 248 8.15 2.93 1.49
CA TRP A 248 9.11 2.05 2.13
C TRP A 248 10.50 2.63 2.11
N GLU A 249 11.17 2.59 3.26
CA GLU A 249 12.57 2.95 3.38
C GLU A 249 13.43 1.80 2.87
N VAL A 250 14.26 2.10 1.88
CA VAL A 250 15.18 1.16 1.24
C VAL A 250 16.59 1.75 1.37
N ASN A 251 17.57 0.92 1.66
CA ASN A 251 18.97 1.32 1.65
C ASN A 251 19.65 0.82 0.37
N ILE A 252 20.15 1.76 -0.44
CA ILE A 252 20.94 1.47 -1.63
C ILE A 252 22.33 2.06 -1.43
N ASP A 253 23.34 1.19 -1.36
CA ASP A 253 24.76 1.58 -1.24
C ASP A 253 25.05 2.56 -0.07
N GLY A 254 24.34 2.39 1.04
CA GLY A 254 24.47 3.23 2.23
C GLY A 254 23.61 4.50 2.20
N GLN A 255 22.89 4.76 1.12
CA GLN A 255 21.97 5.89 0.99
C GLN A 255 20.53 5.43 1.27
N LYS A 256 19.90 6.10 2.25
CA LYS A 256 18.46 5.96 2.50
C LYS A 256 17.67 6.55 1.33
N CYS A 257 16.71 5.77 0.82
CA CYS A 257 15.79 6.17 -0.24
C CYS A 257 14.39 5.62 0.02
N TYR A 258 13.42 6.10 -0.74
CA TYR A 258 12.00 5.80 -0.56
C TYR A 258 11.41 5.18 -1.82
N ALA A 259 10.74 4.04 -1.65
CA ALA A 259 9.95 3.36 -2.67
C ALA A 259 8.46 3.51 -2.36
N TRP A 260 7.60 3.77 -3.35
CA TRP A 260 6.16 3.71 -3.10
C TRP A 260 5.73 2.25 -2.91
N SER A 261 5.05 1.96 -1.79
CA SER A 261 4.77 0.57 -1.38
C SER A 261 3.83 -0.19 -2.33
N GLY A 262 2.93 0.50 -3.03
CA GLY A 262 2.00 -0.16 -3.97
C GLY A 262 2.68 -0.76 -5.20
N ALA A 263 3.95 -0.45 -5.43
CA ALA A 263 4.77 -1.05 -6.49
C ALA A 263 5.56 -2.29 -6.02
N LEU A 264 5.32 -2.76 -4.80
CA LEU A 264 6.03 -3.86 -4.18
C LEU A 264 5.05 -4.93 -3.69
N LYS A 265 5.49 -6.19 -3.76
CA LYS A 265 4.82 -7.36 -3.18
C LYS A 265 5.82 -8.14 -2.34
N THR A 266 5.35 -8.91 -1.37
CA THR A 266 6.23 -9.93 -0.77
C THR A 266 6.65 -10.92 -1.86
N GLN A 267 7.82 -11.53 -1.73
CA GLN A 267 8.27 -12.59 -2.64
C GLN A 267 7.22 -13.71 -2.74
N LEU A 268 6.63 -14.09 -1.61
CA LEU A 268 5.58 -15.11 -1.55
C LEU A 268 4.37 -14.73 -2.42
N ASP A 269 3.84 -13.52 -2.28
CA ASP A 269 2.68 -13.05 -3.05
C ASP A 269 3.00 -12.90 -4.54
N TYR A 270 4.23 -12.44 -4.86
CA TYR A 270 4.70 -12.30 -6.23
C TYR A 270 4.82 -13.67 -6.91
N ASP A 271 5.42 -14.65 -6.24
CA ASP A 271 5.58 -16.01 -6.76
C ASP A 271 4.23 -16.71 -6.90
N ALA A 272 3.31 -16.55 -5.94
CA ALA A 272 1.96 -17.09 -6.04
C ALA A 272 1.16 -16.51 -7.22
N GLU A 273 1.30 -15.21 -7.48
CA GLU A 273 0.69 -14.58 -8.66
C GLU A 273 1.32 -15.07 -9.96
N LEU A 274 2.65 -15.23 -10.00
CA LEU A 274 3.36 -15.75 -11.16
C LEU A 274 2.98 -17.22 -11.44
N GLU A 275 2.86 -18.05 -10.40
CA GLU A 275 2.38 -19.42 -10.50
C GLU A 275 0.93 -19.46 -11.01
N SER A 276 0.05 -18.62 -10.45
CA SER A 276 -1.33 -18.51 -10.92
C SER A 276 -1.43 -18.02 -12.36
N ALA A 277 -0.58 -17.09 -12.79
CA ALA A 277 -0.54 -16.61 -14.17
C ALA A 277 -0.04 -17.67 -15.16
N ASN A 278 0.78 -18.61 -14.69
CA ASN A 278 1.29 -19.72 -15.50
C ASN A 278 0.39 -20.98 -15.49
N ASP A 279 -0.65 -21.00 -14.67
CA ASP A 279 -1.66 -22.05 -14.63
C ASP A 279 -2.64 -21.96 -15.82
N ILE A 280 -3.46 -23.00 -16.01
CA ILE A 280 -4.50 -23.04 -17.04
C ILE A 280 -5.69 -22.17 -16.59
N ASN A 281 -6.05 -21.15 -17.37
CA ASN A 281 -7.20 -20.31 -17.11
C ASN A 281 -8.43 -20.80 -17.89
N LEU A 282 -9.26 -21.61 -17.24
CA LEU A 282 -10.46 -22.14 -17.85
C LEU A 282 -11.48 -21.04 -18.24
N GLU A 283 -11.55 -19.94 -17.50
CA GLU A 283 -12.48 -18.86 -17.83
C GLU A 283 -12.13 -18.18 -19.15
N GLU A 284 -10.84 -17.95 -19.43
CA GLU A 284 -10.37 -17.45 -20.73
C GLU A 284 -10.74 -18.42 -21.86
N ILE A 285 -10.56 -19.72 -21.64
CA ILE A 285 -10.80 -20.74 -22.66
C ILE A 285 -12.30 -20.84 -23.02
N LYS A 286 -13.23 -20.44 -22.15
CA LYS A 286 -14.68 -20.39 -22.49
C LYS A 286 -14.96 -19.43 -23.64
N ASP A 287 -14.18 -18.36 -23.73
CA ASP A 287 -14.29 -17.33 -24.76
C ASP A 287 -13.31 -17.57 -25.93
N GLU A 288 -12.83 -18.82 -26.08
CA GLU A 288 -11.85 -19.24 -27.09
C GLU A 288 -10.52 -18.49 -27.04
N ASN A 289 -10.18 -17.92 -25.87
CA ASN A 289 -8.87 -17.35 -25.60
C ASN A 289 -7.93 -18.44 -25.06
N TYR A 290 -6.94 -18.83 -25.87
CA TYR A 290 -6.01 -19.91 -25.54
C TYR A 290 -4.64 -19.42 -25.01
N GLU A 291 -4.51 -18.15 -24.64
CA GLU A 291 -3.25 -17.59 -24.11
C GLU A 291 -2.70 -18.41 -22.94
N SER A 292 -3.57 -18.79 -21.98
CA SER A 292 -3.14 -19.63 -20.85
C SER A 292 -2.69 -21.05 -21.25
N LEU A 293 -3.00 -21.55 -22.45
CA LEU A 293 -2.50 -22.84 -22.98
C LEU A 293 -1.24 -22.69 -23.84
N ALA A 294 -0.95 -21.47 -24.32
CA ALA A 294 0.15 -21.23 -25.24
C ALA A 294 1.51 -21.58 -24.61
N GLY A 295 2.37 -22.22 -25.40
CA GLY A 295 3.69 -22.64 -24.98
C GLY A 295 4.07 -24.03 -25.47
N THR A 296 5.23 -24.50 -25.03
CA THR A 296 5.72 -25.85 -25.30
C THR A 296 5.45 -26.72 -24.09
N TRP A 297 4.76 -27.83 -24.30
CA TRP A 297 4.46 -28.84 -23.29
C TRP A 297 5.20 -30.12 -23.63
N ARG A 298 5.77 -30.78 -22.63
CA ARG A 298 6.54 -32.02 -22.81
C ARG A 298 6.16 -33.06 -21.76
N ASN A 299 6.04 -34.31 -22.17
CA ASN A 299 5.79 -35.42 -21.25
C ASN A 299 7.08 -36.18 -20.86
N GLY A 300 6.96 -37.17 -19.96
CA GLY A 300 8.10 -37.99 -19.50
C GLY A 300 8.74 -38.86 -20.60
N LYS A 301 8.05 -39.06 -21.73
CA LYS A 301 8.58 -39.78 -22.91
C LYS A 301 9.35 -38.89 -23.88
N GLY A 302 9.34 -37.58 -23.66
CA GLY A 302 9.97 -36.59 -24.52
C GLY A 302 9.10 -36.12 -25.69
N ASP A 303 7.85 -36.61 -25.81
CA ASP A 303 6.89 -36.10 -26.78
C ASP A 303 6.53 -34.65 -26.44
N THR A 304 6.18 -33.85 -27.46
CA THR A 304 5.89 -32.43 -27.29
C THR A 304 4.59 -31.99 -27.93
N LEU A 305 3.93 -31.00 -27.32
CA LEU A 305 2.86 -30.21 -27.90
C LEU A 305 3.26 -28.74 -27.85
N VAL A 306 3.33 -28.09 -29.00
CA VAL A 306 3.51 -26.64 -29.09
C VAL A 306 2.15 -26.04 -29.40
N ILE A 307 1.55 -25.35 -28.43
CA ILE A 307 0.27 -24.67 -28.57
C ILE A 307 0.54 -23.18 -28.75
N ARG A 308 -0.09 -22.56 -29.73
CA ARG A 308 -0.04 -21.10 -29.92
C ARG A 308 -1.34 -20.46 -29.41
N ALA A 309 -1.27 -19.17 -29.11
CA ALA A 309 -2.43 -18.40 -28.63
C ALA A 309 -3.61 -18.39 -29.62
N ASP A 310 -3.34 -18.55 -30.91
CA ASP A 310 -4.37 -18.69 -31.96
C ASP A 310 -5.05 -20.06 -32.00
N GLY A 311 -4.67 -20.98 -31.09
CA GLY A 311 -5.21 -22.33 -31.00
C GLY A 311 -4.55 -23.33 -31.95
N SER A 312 -3.55 -22.94 -32.75
CA SER A 312 -2.78 -23.90 -33.55
C SER A 312 -1.90 -24.77 -32.67
N VAL A 313 -1.83 -26.06 -32.99
CA VAL A 313 -1.09 -27.07 -32.23
C VAL A 313 -0.14 -27.82 -33.17
N THR A 314 1.13 -27.91 -32.77
CA THR A 314 2.11 -28.80 -33.40
C THR A 314 2.47 -29.90 -32.42
N SER A 315 2.08 -31.14 -32.72
CA SER A 315 2.41 -32.31 -31.93
C SER A 315 3.65 -33.00 -32.47
N THR A 316 4.51 -33.52 -31.61
CA THR A 316 5.61 -34.42 -31.99
C THR A 316 5.60 -35.62 -31.07
N VAL A 317 5.23 -36.78 -31.63
CA VAL A 317 5.06 -38.03 -30.89
C VAL A 317 5.98 -39.08 -31.49
N SER A 318 6.89 -39.63 -30.68
CA SER A 318 7.87 -40.62 -31.12
C SER A 318 8.65 -40.19 -32.39
N GLY A 319 8.94 -38.89 -32.51
CA GLY A 319 9.66 -38.30 -33.64
C GLY A 319 8.82 -37.97 -34.88
N ASN A 320 7.52 -38.26 -34.89
CA ASN A 320 6.61 -37.86 -35.98
C ASN A 320 5.90 -36.55 -35.62
N THR A 321 5.85 -35.60 -36.55
CA THR A 321 5.21 -34.30 -36.34
C THR A 321 3.85 -34.23 -37.03
N GLY A 322 2.86 -33.67 -36.34
CA GLY A 322 1.53 -33.38 -36.86
C GLY A 322 1.08 -31.96 -36.55
N GLU A 323 0.14 -31.45 -37.34
CA GLU A 323 -0.51 -30.15 -37.15
C GLU A 323 -2.01 -30.34 -36.90
N GLU A 324 -2.49 -29.67 -35.86
CA GLU A 324 -3.85 -29.75 -35.34
C GLU A 324 -4.29 -28.35 -34.85
N SER A 325 -5.56 -28.21 -34.47
CA SER A 325 -6.07 -27.00 -33.84
C SER A 325 -6.98 -27.34 -32.68
N LEU A 326 -6.96 -26.49 -31.66
CA LEU A 326 -7.95 -26.48 -30.58
C LEU A 326 -9.32 -26.08 -31.15
N GLN A 327 -10.38 -26.70 -30.63
CA GLN A 327 -11.74 -26.57 -31.17
C GLN A 327 -12.70 -26.05 -30.11
N GLY A 328 -12.88 -24.73 -30.11
CA GLY A 328 -13.87 -24.02 -29.30
C GLY A 328 -13.60 -24.03 -27.79
N ALA A 329 -14.65 -23.75 -27.02
CA ALA A 329 -14.58 -23.76 -25.57
C ALA A 329 -14.32 -25.15 -24.97
N PHE A 330 -13.76 -25.17 -23.76
CA PHE A 330 -13.68 -26.40 -22.97
C PHE A 330 -15.07 -26.80 -22.45
N ARG A 331 -15.21 -28.08 -22.10
CA ARG A 331 -16.40 -28.63 -21.44
C ARG A 331 -16.01 -29.66 -20.38
N TYR A 332 -16.83 -29.78 -19.34
CA TYR A 332 -16.71 -30.88 -18.39
C TYR A 332 -17.40 -32.12 -18.94
N GLU A 333 -16.72 -33.26 -18.86
CA GLU A 333 -17.33 -34.57 -19.13
C GLU A 333 -17.77 -35.21 -17.79
N ASN A 334 -18.41 -36.38 -17.84
CA ASN A 334 -18.96 -37.07 -16.64
C ASN A 334 -17.90 -37.48 -15.61
N ASP A 335 -16.63 -37.52 -16.00
CA ASP A 335 -15.49 -37.79 -15.10
C ASP A 335 -15.06 -36.54 -14.30
N GLY A 336 -15.67 -35.37 -14.54
CA GLY A 336 -15.36 -34.12 -13.87
C GLY A 336 -14.09 -33.43 -14.40
N ILE A 337 -13.42 -33.98 -15.40
CA ILE A 337 -12.24 -33.39 -16.02
C ILE A 337 -12.68 -32.40 -17.12
N PRO A 338 -12.08 -31.20 -17.21
CA PRO A 338 -12.33 -30.29 -18.32
C PRO A 338 -11.54 -30.71 -19.57
N TYR A 339 -12.22 -30.78 -20.71
CA TYR A 339 -11.65 -31.14 -22.00
C TYR A 339 -11.91 -30.07 -23.05
N ILE A 340 -10.94 -29.85 -23.92
CA ILE A 340 -11.10 -29.09 -25.17
C ILE A 340 -10.96 -30.04 -26.37
N GLY A 341 -11.71 -29.79 -27.44
CA GLY A 341 -11.54 -30.56 -28.69
C GLY A 341 -10.21 -30.23 -29.36
N MET A 342 -9.58 -31.22 -29.99
CA MET A 342 -8.35 -31.04 -30.74
C MET A 342 -8.40 -31.87 -32.03
N GLY A 343 -8.10 -31.28 -33.17
CA GLY A 343 -8.12 -32.01 -34.44
C GLY A 343 -7.79 -31.16 -35.66
N ASN A 344 -7.76 -31.81 -36.83
CA ASN A 344 -7.36 -31.20 -38.10
C ASN A 344 -8.42 -31.34 -39.22
N GLY A 345 -9.66 -31.68 -38.85
CA GLY A 345 -10.77 -31.93 -39.78
C GLY A 345 -10.83 -33.35 -40.35
N PHE A 346 -9.76 -34.13 -40.25
CA PHE A 346 -9.72 -35.55 -40.66
C PHE A 346 -9.64 -36.50 -39.46
N THR A 347 -8.93 -36.09 -38.42
CA THR A 347 -8.81 -36.79 -37.14
C THR A 347 -9.20 -35.86 -36.01
N GLY A 348 -9.78 -36.42 -34.96
CA GLY A 348 -10.23 -35.67 -33.79
C GLY A 348 -9.95 -36.42 -32.49
N GLY A 349 -9.68 -35.65 -31.45
CA GLY A 349 -9.48 -36.10 -30.08
C GLY A 349 -9.80 -34.97 -29.10
N LEU A 350 -9.41 -35.18 -27.86
CA LEU A 350 -9.58 -34.26 -26.75
C LEU A 350 -8.22 -33.94 -26.14
N LEU A 351 -8.12 -32.76 -25.57
CA LEU A 351 -7.04 -32.37 -24.68
C LEU A 351 -7.64 -32.16 -23.29
N ALA A 352 -7.29 -33.03 -22.36
CA ALA A 352 -7.66 -32.90 -20.96
C ALA A 352 -6.82 -31.80 -20.30
N LEU A 353 -7.46 -30.97 -19.49
CA LEU A 353 -6.84 -29.81 -18.85
C LEU A 353 -6.82 -30.03 -17.34
N PHE A 354 -5.64 -29.93 -16.73
CA PHE A 354 -5.48 -30.09 -15.29
C PHE A 354 -4.81 -28.84 -14.75
N LYS A 355 -5.57 -28.03 -14.01
CA LYS A 355 -5.02 -26.90 -13.25
C LYS A 355 -4.05 -27.40 -12.18
N VAL A 356 -3.21 -26.49 -11.67
CA VAL A 356 -2.44 -26.73 -10.45
C VAL A 356 -3.40 -27.20 -9.34
N GLY A 357 -3.02 -28.28 -8.65
CA GLY A 357 -3.79 -28.91 -7.57
C GLY A 357 -4.97 -29.77 -8.03
N PHE A 358 -5.34 -29.81 -9.32
CA PHE A 358 -6.46 -30.62 -9.78
C PHE A 358 -6.07 -32.10 -9.88
N GLU A 359 -6.61 -32.97 -9.04
CA GLU A 359 -6.31 -34.40 -9.09
C GLU A 359 -7.11 -35.13 -10.17
N ASN A 360 -6.50 -36.08 -10.88
CA ASN A 360 -7.23 -37.02 -11.73
C ASN A 360 -8.13 -37.92 -10.86
N PRO A 361 -9.47 -37.88 -11.01
CA PRO A 361 -10.40 -38.66 -10.20
C PRO A 361 -10.24 -40.19 -10.34
N SER A 362 -9.63 -40.65 -11.44
CA SER A 362 -9.32 -42.06 -11.67
C SER A 362 -8.02 -42.50 -10.98
N GLY A 363 -7.40 -41.65 -10.19
CA GLY A 363 -6.11 -41.88 -9.51
C GLY A 363 -4.97 -41.14 -10.21
N ASP A 364 -4.38 -40.20 -9.47
CA ASP A 364 -3.31 -39.33 -9.97
C ASP A 364 -1.91 -39.86 -9.58
N LYS A 365 -0.98 -39.80 -10.53
CA LYS A 365 0.43 -40.17 -10.36
C LYS A 365 1.37 -39.07 -10.88
N SER A 366 0.81 -37.92 -11.22
CA SER A 366 1.51 -36.78 -11.81
C SER A 366 1.88 -35.75 -10.74
N ASP A 367 2.71 -34.78 -11.12
CA ASP A 367 3.08 -33.65 -10.29
C ASP A 367 1.95 -32.61 -10.28
N ILE A 368 1.05 -32.72 -9.29
CA ILE A 368 -0.11 -31.82 -9.15
C ILE A 368 0.28 -30.38 -8.82
N SER A 369 1.54 -30.10 -8.46
CA SER A 369 2.01 -28.72 -8.24
C SER A 369 2.14 -27.91 -9.53
N LYS A 370 1.94 -28.55 -10.69
CA LYS A 370 2.07 -27.93 -12.01
C LYS A 370 0.79 -28.08 -12.83
N PRO A 371 0.53 -27.13 -13.75
CA PRO A 371 -0.48 -27.34 -14.76
C PRO A 371 -0.06 -28.52 -15.64
N ARG A 372 -1.04 -29.35 -16.03
CA ARG A 372 -0.81 -30.51 -16.89
C ARG A 372 -1.84 -30.56 -18.00
N ILE A 373 -1.44 -31.08 -19.15
CA ILE A 373 -2.35 -31.42 -20.23
C ILE A 373 -2.14 -32.87 -20.68
N VAL A 374 -3.19 -33.50 -21.19
CA VAL A 374 -3.13 -34.88 -21.71
C VAL A 374 -3.97 -35.01 -22.98
N PRO A 375 -3.36 -35.25 -24.16
CA PRO A 375 -4.10 -35.68 -25.34
C PRO A 375 -4.74 -37.05 -25.13
N THR A 376 -6.02 -37.18 -25.45
CA THR A 376 -6.76 -38.44 -25.34
C THR A 376 -7.90 -38.51 -26.35
N GLN A 377 -8.38 -39.72 -26.66
CA GLN A 377 -9.62 -39.90 -27.43
C GLN A 377 -10.81 -40.32 -26.57
N ASN A 378 -10.58 -40.94 -25.41
CA ASN A 378 -11.63 -41.60 -24.62
C ASN A 378 -11.64 -41.22 -23.14
N GLY A 379 -10.83 -40.23 -22.73
CA GLY A 379 -10.67 -39.81 -21.32
C GLY A 379 -9.32 -40.22 -20.71
N VAL A 380 -9.09 -39.89 -19.43
CA VAL A 380 -7.78 -40.02 -18.76
C VAL A 380 -7.87 -40.99 -17.57
N TYR A 381 -7.68 -42.28 -17.81
CA TYR A 381 -7.82 -43.32 -16.77
C TYR A 381 -6.49 -43.96 -16.40
N HIS A 382 -6.16 -43.96 -15.09
CA HIS A 382 -5.01 -44.68 -14.51
C HIS A 382 -3.66 -44.47 -15.22
N LEU A 383 -3.42 -43.28 -15.78
CA LEU A 383 -2.20 -43.00 -16.52
C LEU A 383 -0.97 -42.99 -15.61
N SER A 384 0.17 -43.41 -16.15
CA SER A 384 1.47 -43.15 -15.51
C SER A 384 1.88 -41.69 -15.71
N ASN A 385 2.80 -41.21 -14.86
CA ASN A 385 3.31 -39.85 -14.91
C ASN A 385 3.85 -39.46 -16.31
N ASP A 386 4.42 -40.41 -17.05
CA ASP A 386 5.06 -40.16 -18.35
C ASP A 386 4.09 -39.72 -19.46
N TYR A 387 2.77 -39.83 -19.26
CA TYR A 387 1.76 -39.38 -20.21
C TYR A 387 1.27 -37.96 -19.96
N TYR A 388 1.57 -37.39 -18.79
CA TYR A 388 1.22 -36.02 -18.46
C TYR A 388 2.24 -35.07 -19.09
N TYR A 389 1.75 -34.09 -19.84
CA TYR A 389 2.57 -33.05 -20.41
C TYR A 389 2.63 -31.86 -19.47
N TYR A 390 3.83 -31.34 -19.24
CA TYR A 390 4.11 -30.18 -18.41
C TYR A 390 4.67 -29.05 -19.26
N ARG A 391 4.28 -27.81 -18.96
CA ARG A 391 4.84 -26.62 -19.60
C ARG A 391 6.35 -26.56 -19.35
N GLN A 392 7.12 -26.22 -20.39
CA GLN A 392 8.59 -26.15 -20.36
C GLN A 392 9.11 -24.79 -19.94
#